data_AF-A0A0D2FP50-F1
#
_entry.id   AF-A0A0D2FP50-F1
#
_cell.length_a   1.000
_cell.length_b   1.000
_cell.length_c   1.000
_cell.angle_alpha   90.00
_cell.angle_beta   90.00
_cell.angle_gamma   90.00
#
_symmetry.space_group_name_H-M   'P 1'
#
loop_
_entity.id
_entity.type
_entity.pdbx_description
1 polymer ?
#
loop_
_entity_poly.entity_id
_entity_poly.type
_entity_poly.pdbx_seq_one_letter_code
_entity_poly.pdbx_strand_id
1 'polypeptide(L)'
;MYRKRNGSLGFSFTRFANAAVPNFFADPTPSHHIDLTGYRHDMCYMHQIASPDPYALDERSFYVAGIVDSESVSKKVYAKLKKHDVLREDGSVDTFKIGPRFPHQLALLNLNRQKDLVGMLFWWEEECQRLRKLEAEEKELDSLIVEADGKVILATQDEDTPEREHLKGTLDQLKFARERVRMKRRQRPSQRDPDVEADKDDILGAFHGRSKSLPNVGVGLGGGSGGNGETSPAHQQQQPQQQQQQHLGKPPEYFASP
;
A
#
# COMPACT_ATOMS: atom_id res chain seq x y z
N MET A 1 -9.33 15.20 -5.91
CA MET A 1 -9.24 14.21 -7.02
C MET A 1 -8.52 14.83 -8.20
N TYR A 2 -7.69 14.06 -8.91
CA TYR A 2 -7.07 14.46 -10.17
C TYR A 2 -7.08 13.28 -11.14
N ARG A 3 -7.04 13.53 -12.45
CA ARG A 3 -6.92 12.45 -13.44
C ARG A 3 -5.45 12.10 -13.64
N LYS A 4 -5.13 10.82 -13.51
CA LYS A 4 -3.81 10.27 -13.87
C LYS A 4 -3.67 10.24 -15.40
N ARG A 5 -2.43 10.12 -15.89
CA ARG A 5 -2.11 10.04 -17.34
C ARG A 5 -2.79 8.87 -18.06
N ASN A 6 -3.20 7.83 -17.31
CA ASN A 6 -3.93 6.66 -17.80
C ASN A 6 -5.47 6.81 -17.76
N GLY A 7 -6.00 8.00 -17.44
CA GLY A 7 -7.44 8.26 -17.38
C GLY A 7 -8.12 7.85 -16.07
N SER A 8 -7.44 7.13 -15.18
CA SER A 8 -7.99 6.77 -13.86
C SER A 8 -8.04 7.96 -12.90
N LEU A 9 -9.01 7.95 -11.99
CA LEU A 9 -9.13 8.92 -10.90
C LEU A 9 -8.05 8.64 -9.85
N GLY A 10 -7.13 9.58 -9.68
CA GLY A 10 -6.18 9.63 -8.58
C GLY A 10 -6.73 10.45 -7.42
N PHE A 11 -6.68 9.88 -6.22
CA PHE A 11 -6.79 10.66 -5.00
C PHE A 11 -5.40 11.21 -4.67
N SER A 12 -5.32 12.50 -4.36
CA SER A 12 -4.10 13.14 -3.85
C SER A 12 -4.48 13.82 -2.55
N PHE A 13 -3.96 13.28 -1.46
CA PHE A 13 -4.08 13.84 -0.12
C PHE A 13 -3.72 15.33 -0.11
N THR A 14 -2.57 15.69 -0.67
CA THR A 14 -2.09 17.07 -0.76
C THR A 14 -3.07 17.99 -1.48
N ARG A 15 -3.73 17.53 -2.56
CA ARG A 15 -4.72 18.36 -3.29
C ARG A 15 -6.08 18.43 -2.59
N PHE A 16 -6.54 17.34 -1.96
CA PHE A 16 -7.78 17.39 -1.18
C PHE A 16 -7.60 18.28 0.05
N ALA A 17 -6.51 18.10 0.80
CA ALA A 17 -6.18 18.87 1.98
C ALA A 17 -5.96 20.37 1.67
N ASN A 18 -5.24 20.70 0.58
CA ASN A 18 -5.10 22.07 0.10
C ASN A 18 -6.43 22.69 -0.39
N ALA A 19 -7.36 21.89 -0.91
CA ALA A 19 -8.67 22.38 -1.34
C ALA A 19 -9.68 22.52 -0.19
N ALA A 20 -9.63 21.60 0.78
CA ALA A 20 -10.54 21.55 1.93
C ALA A 20 -10.16 22.54 3.03
N VAL A 21 -8.86 22.84 3.21
CA VAL A 21 -8.36 23.81 4.19
C VAL A 21 -7.18 24.62 3.61
N PRO A 22 -7.44 25.63 2.75
CA PRO A 22 -6.42 26.32 1.94
C PRO A 22 -5.28 26.96 2.73
N ASN A 23 -5.55 27.45 3.95
CA ASN A 23 -4.54 28.12 4.78
C ASN A 23 -3.77 27.17 5.72
N PHE A 24 -4.10 25.88 5.70
CA PHE A 24 -3.54 24.92 6.65
C PHE A 24 -2.27 24.25 6.10
N PHE A 25 -2.26 23.96 4.81
CA PHE A 25 -1.17 23.21 4.15
C PHE A 25 -0.28 24.09 3.26
N ALA A 26 -0.60 25.38 3.13
CA ALA A 26 0.17 26.36 2.34
C ALA A 26 1.40 26.94 3.06
N ASP A 27 1.60 26.64 4.34
CA ASP A 27 2.77 27.10 5.10
C ASP A 27 3.98 26.21 4.80
N PRO A 28 5.03 26.73 4.12
CA PRO A 28 6.20 25.96 3.69
C PRO A 28 7.24 25.78 4.80
N THR A 29 6.96 26.19 6.05
CA THR A 29 7.87 25.92 7.16
C THR A 29 8.06 24.41 7.30
N PRO A 30 9.30 23.88 7.17
CA PRO A 30 9.56 22.47 7.40
C PRO A 30 9.27 22.19 8.86
N SER A 31 8.13 21.54 9.14
CA SER A 31 7.93 20.94 10.44
C SER A 31 9.04 19.89 10.60
N HIS A 32 9.77 19.92 11.70
CA HIS A 32 10.77 18.91 12.07
C HIS A 32 10.15 17.50 12.30
N HIS A 33 8.99 17.21 11.70
CA HIS A 33 8.18 16.02 11.85
C HIS A 33 8.13 15.15 10.59
N ILE A 34 8.94 15.45 9.58
CA ILE A 34 8.92 14.74 8.29
C ILE A 34 9.33 13.26 8.43
N ASP A 35 10.20 12.90 9.39
CA ASP A 35 10.53 11.50 9.72
C ASP A 35 9.62 10.86 10.78
N LEU A 36 8.75 11.65 11.41
CA LEU A 36 7.85 11.17 12.46
C LEU A 36 6.60 10.50 11.90
N THR A 37 6.25 10.71 10.62
CA THR A 37 5.03 10.15 10.04
C THR A 37 5.07 8.64 9.93
N GLY A 38 6.15 8.05 9.39
CA GLY A 38 6.29 6.59 9.26
C GLY A 38 6.23 5.86 10.60
N TYR A 39 7.00 6.32 11.58
CA TYR A 39 6.98 5.74 12.93
C TYR A 39 5.61 5.89 13.62
N ARG A 40 4.97 7.05 13.51
CA ARG A 40 3.64 7.28 14.11
C ARG A 40 2.56 6.42 13.46
N HIS A 41 2.63 6.22 12.15
CA HIS A 41 1.76 5.29 11.43
C HIS A 41 1.96 3.86 11.93
N ASP A 42 3.20 3.41 12.09
CA ASP A 42 3.49 2.10 12.65
C ASP A 42 2.90 1.92 14.06
N MET A 43 3.06 2.92 14.93
CA MET A 43 2.54 2.86 16.29
C MET A 43 1.01 2.80 16.31
N CYS A 44 0.35 3.63 15.50
CA CYS A 44 -1.11 3.59 15.34
C CYS A 44 -1.56 2.24 14.81
N TYR A 45 -0.90 1.74 13.75
CA TYR A 45 -1.20 0.46 13.14
C TYR A 45 -1.08 -0.70 14.11
N MET A 46 0.05 -0.80 14.82
CA MET A 46 0.31 -1.86 15.79
C MET A 46 -0.67 -1.86 16.95
N HIS A 47 -1.08 -0.67 17.41
CA HIS A 47 -2.11 -0.52 18.43
C HIS A 47 -3.46 -1.08 17.95
N GLN A 48 -3.83 -0.74 16.71
CA GLN A 48 -5.13 -1.12 16.18
C GLN A 48 -5.25 -2.58 15.80
N ILE A 49 -4.22 -3.17 15.18
CA ILE A 49 -4.25 -4.61 14.86
C ILE A 49 -4.29 -5.50 16.11
N ALA A 50 -3.87 -4.98 17.26
CA ALA A 50 -3.98 -5.65 18.55
C ALA A 50 -5.32 -5.39 19.27
N SER A 51 -6.12 -4.46 18.76
CA SER A 51 -7.44 -4.11 19.28
C SER A 51 -8.49 -5.15 18.86
N PRO A 52 -9.58 -5.34 19.65
CA PRO A 52 -10.71 -6.17 19.26
C PRO A 52 -11.39 -5.72 17.96
N ASP A 53 -11.38 -4.41 17.69
CA ASP A 53 -11.86 -3.84 16.43
C ASP A 53 -10.71 -3.11 15.72
N PRO A 54 -10.04 -3.77 14.77
CA PRO A 54 -8.89 -3.21 14.07
C PRO A 54 -9.21 -2.04 13.13
N TYR A 55 -10.48 -1.74 12.88
CA TYR A 55 -10.90 -0.69 11.95
C TYR A 55 -11.33 0.59 12.66
N ALA A 56 -11.61 0.50 13.96
CA ALA A 56 -12.10 1.60 14.77
C ALA A 56 -10.97 2.28 15.54
N LEU A 57 -10.90 3.61 15.46
CA LEU A 57 -10.03 4.37 16.36
C LEU A 57 -10.64 4.37 17.77
N ASP A 58 -9.77 4.28 18.77
CA ASP A 58 -10.13 4.29 20.19
C ASP A 58 -9.65 5.57 20.89
N GLU A 59 -9.99 5.71 22.17
CA GLU A 59 -9.59 6.86 22.98
C GLU A 59 -8.07 7.05 23.10
N ARG A 60 -7.29 5.97 22.92
CA ARG A 60 -5.83 5.96 23.12
C ARG A 60 -5.05 6.12 21.83
N SER A 61 -5.69 5.95 20.68
CA SER A 61 -5.08 5.97 19.35
C SER A 61 -4.21 7.21 19.13
N PHE A 62 -4.71 8.39 19.47
CA PHE A 62 -4.00 9.65 19.22
C PHE A 62 -2.79 9.83 20.13
N TYR A 63 -2.83 9.28 21.35
CA TYR A 63 -1.70 9.25 22.26
C TYR A 63 -0.63 8.27 21.78
N VAL A 64 -1.02 7.04 21.43
CA VAL A 64 -0.09 6.00 20.95
C VAL A 64 0.57 6.40 19.64
N ALA A 65 -0.20 7.02 18.74
CA ALA A 65 0.32 7.58 17.49
C ALA A 65 1.17 8.86 17.69
N GLY A 66 1.41 9.31 18.94
CA GLY A 66 2.25 10.47 19.24
C GLY A 66 1.71 11.80 18.71
N ILE A 67 0.41 11.87 18.39
CA ILE A 67 -0.28 13.11 17.97
C ILE A 67 -0.48 14.03 19.17
N VAL A 68 -0.78 13.44 20.32
CA VAL A 68 -0.94 14.16 21.59
C VAL A 68 -0.04 13.55 22.65
N ASP A 69 0.46 14.39 23.55
CA ASP A 69 1.46 13.98 24.54
C ASP A 69 0.83 13.40 25.82
N SER A 70 -0.51 13.33 25.91
CA SER A 70 -1.21 12.78 27.08
C SER A 70 -2.51 12.06 26.74
N GLU A 71 -2.79 10.98 27.47
CA GLU A 71 -4.04 10.20 27.33
C GLU A 71 -5.28 11.06 27.60
N SER A 72 -5.21 12.00 28.55
CA SER A 72 -6.35 12.87 28.88
C SER A 72 -6.74 13.80 27.73
N VAL A 73 -5.77 14.29 26.97
CA VAL A 73 -6.00 15.07 25.75
C VAL A 73 -6.49 14.17 24.63
N SER A 74 -5.96 12.95 24.51
CA SER A 74 -6.42 11.96 23.52
C SER A 74 -7.91 11.66 23.65
N LYS A 75 -8.40 11.47 24.88
CA LYS A 75 -9.83 11.30 25.17
C LYS A 75 -10.68 12.49 24.74
N LYS A 76 -10.20 13.71 24.99
CA LYS A 76 -10.89 14.94 24.57
C LYS A 76 -10.92 15.07 23.05
N VAL A 77 -9.84 14.72 22.36
CA VAL A 77 -9.77 14.69 20.90
C VAL A 77 -10.79 13.67 20.36
N TYR A 78 -10.78 12.44 20.88
CA TYR A 78 -11.73 11.39 20.51
C TYR A 78 -13.19 11.85 20.66
N ALA A 79 -13.54 12.41 21.83
CA ALA A 79 -14.89 12.92 22.10
C ALA A 79 -15.28 14.06 21.14
N LYS A 80 -14.34 14.96 20.81
CA LYS A 80 -14.59 16.03 19.83
C LYS A 80 -14.77 15.49 18.41
N LEU A 81 -13.97 14.51 18.01
CA LEU A 81 -14.10 13.90 16.68
C LEU A 81 -15.44 13.16 16.53
N LYS A 82 -15.89 12.44 17.56
CA LYS A 82 -17.23 11.85 17.61
C LYS A 82 -18.33 12.91 17.57
N LYS A 83 -18.20 13.99 18.34
CA LYS A 83 -19.18 15.10 18.35
C LYS A 83 -19.35 15.77 16.98
N HIS A 84 -18.33 15.72 16.13
CA HIS A 84 -18.33 16.33 14.80
C HIS A 84 -18.46 15.31 13.67
N ASP A 85 -18.89 14.08 13.98
CA ASP A 85 -19.08 12.96 13.05
C ASP A 85 -17.84 12.56 12.23
N VAL A 86 -16.66 13.05 12.60
CA VAL A 86 -15.39 12.65 11.97
C VAL A 86 -15.03 11.22 12.37
N LEU A 87 -15.41 10.83 13.58
CA LEU A 87 -15.50 9.43 13.98
C LEU A 87 -16.98 9.05 14.07
N ARG A 88 -17.35 7.98 13.41
CA ARG A 88 -18.69 7.40 13.50
C ARG A 88 -18.90 6.73 14.86
N GLU A 89 -20.12 6.27 15.12
CA GLU A 89 -20.47 5.60 16.39
C GLU A 89 -19.59 4.37 16.64
N ASP A 90 -19.33 3.60 15.58
CA ASP A 90 -18.45 2.43 15.54
C ASP A 90 -16.96 2.77 15.68
N GLY A 91 -16.57 4.05 15.65
CA GLY A 91 -15.18 4.48 15.72
C GLY A 91 -14.44 4.50 14.38
N SER A 92 -15.12 4.19 13.28
CA SER A 92 -14.56 4.35 11.93
C SER A 92 -14.40 5.83 11.56
N VAL A 93 -13.36 6.13 10.78
CA VAL A 93 -13.05 7.49 10.34
C VAL A 93 -13.89 7.85 9.11
N ASP A 94 -14.45 9.06 9.12
CA ASP A 94 -15.14 9.67 7.98
C ASP A 94 -14.47 11.01 7.63
N THR A 95 -13.59 10.99 6.64
CA THR A 95 -12.81 12.19 6.29
C THR A 95 -13.64 13.25 5.55
N PHE A 96 -14.82 12.90 5.02
CA PHE A 96 -15.70 13.87 4.35
C PHE A 96 -16.25 14.92 5.31
N LYS A 97 -16.24 14.63 6.62
CA LYS A 97 -16.66 15.56 7.67
C LYS A 97 -15.56 16.57 8.03
N ILE A 98 -14.33 16.38 7.56
CA ILE A 98 -13.22 17.32 7.76
C ILE A 98 -13.39 18.49 6.79
N GLY A 99 -14.01 19.57 7.28
CA GLY A 99 -14.25 20.79 6.51
C GLY A 99 -13.42 21.99 6.98
N PRO A 100 -13.64 23.18 6.38
CA PRO A 100 -12.92 24.41 6.72
C PRO A 100 -13.04 24.85 8.19
N ARG A 101 -14.08 24.39 8.90
CA ARG A 101 -14.31 24.68 10.33
C ARG A 101 -13.58 23.73 11.28
N PHE A 102 -12.96 22.66 10.76
CA PHE A 102 -12.26 21.66 11.55
C PHE A 102 -11.18 22.24 12.49
N PRO A 103 -10.36 23.23 12.07
CA PRO A 103 -9.39 23.84 12.98
C PRO A 103 -10.02 24.48 14.22
N HIS A 104 -11.18 25.12 14.06
CA HIS A 104 -11.91 25.74 15.16
C HIS A 104 -12.57 24.68 16.06
N GLN A 105 -13.08 23.60 15.47
CA GLN A 105 -13.66 22.48 16.22
C GLN A 105 -12.62 21.83 17.14
N LEU A 106 -11.37 21.73 16.69
CA LEU A 106 -10.25 21.14 17.44
C LEU A 106 -9.25 22.15 18.01
N ALA A 107 -9.71 23.37 18.33
CA ALA A 107 -8.90 24.44 18.91
C ALA A 107 -8.20 24.10 20.25
N LEU A 108 -8.44 22.91 20.83
CA LEU A 108 -7.68 22.40 21.98
C LEU A 108 -6.26 21.93 21.61
N LEU A 109 -6.00 21.72 20.32
CA LEU A 109 -4.70 21.35 19.76
C LEU A 109 -4.08 22.57 19.07
N ASN A 110 -2.75 22.66 19.08
CA ASN A 110 -2.04 23.65 18.26
C ASN A 110 -2.16 23.31 16.76
N LEU A 111 -1.90 24.28 15.89
CA LEU A 111 -2.08 24.13 14.44
C LEU A 111 -1.28 22.95 13.88
N ASN A 112 -0.06 22.72 14.36
CA ASN A 112 0.80 21.64 13.89
C ASN A 112 0.24 20.26 14.28
N ARG A 113 -0.22 20.08 15.53
CA ARG A 113 -0.87 18.84 15.98
C ARG A 113 -2.19 18.61 15.27
N GLN A 114 -2.92 19.67 14.92
CA GLN A 114 -4.11 19.55 14.08
C GLN A 114 -3.74 19.05 12.66
N LYS A 115 -2.65 19.55 12.06
CA LYS A 115 -2.15 19.04 10.75
C LYS A 115 -1.78 17.57 10.84
N ASP A 116 -1.03 17.19 11.88
CA ASP A 116 -0.63 15.80 12.13
C ASP A 116 -1.85 14.89 12.33
N LEU A 117 -2.85 15.36 13.08
CA LEU A 117 -4.10 14.63 13.30
C LEU A 117 -4.86 14.40 12.00
N VAL A 118 -5.01 15.44 11.17
CA VAL A 118 -5.66 15.30 9.85
C VAL A 118 -4.90 14.29 9.01
N GLY A 119 -3.56 14.41 8.92
CA GLY A 119 -2.72 13.47 8.19
C GLY A 119 -2.94 12.02 8.66
N MET A 120 -2.96 11.80 9.97
CA MET A 120 -3.19 10.47 10.55
C MET A 120 -4.60 9.94 10.24
N LEU A 121 -5.64 10.76 10.33
CA LEU A 121 -7.02 10.34 10.04
C LEU A 121 -7.19 9.91 8.57
N PHE A 122 -6.64 10.67 7.63
CA PHE A 122 -6.66 10.29 6.21
C PHE A 122 -5.88 9.02 5.94
N TRP A 123 -4.67 8.94 6.48
CA TRP A 123 -3.86 7.74 6.36
C TRP A 123 -4.59 6.51 6.94
N TRP A 124 -5.23 6.64 8.10
CA TRP A 124 -5.96 5.54 8.72
C TRP A 124 -7.18 5.12 7.90
N GLU A 125 -7.91 6.06 7.32
CA GLU A 125 -9.02 5.72 6.41
C GLU A 125 -8.54 4.93 5.18
N GLU A 126 -7.43 5.36 4.56
CA GLU A 126 -6.79 4.63 3.45
C GLU A 126 -6.30 3.24 3.90
N GLU A 127 -5.70 3.14 5.09
CA GLU A 127 -5.23 1.87 5.66
C GLU A 127 -6.39 0.91 5.94
N CYS A 128 -7.51 1.40 6.46
CA CYS A 128 -8.73 0.61 6.62
C CYS A 128 -9.26 0.09 5.28
N GLN A 129 -9.20 0.89 4.21
CA GLN A 129 -9.58 0.43 2.87
C GLN A 129 -8.64 -0.67 2.37
N ARG A 130 -7.33 -0.52 2.59
CA ARG A 130 -6.31 -1.52 2.24
C ARG A 130 -6.54 -2.83 2.99
N LEU A 131 -6.77 -2.77 4.30
CA LEU A 131 -7.05 -3.94 5.14
C LEU A 131 -8.32 -4.69 4.69
N ARG A 132 -9.41 -3.96 4.36
CA ARG A 132 -10.62 -4.58 3.80
C ARG A 132 -10.37 -5.27 2.46
N LYS A 133 -9.52 -4.70 1.60
CA LYS A 133 -9.12 -5.35 0.34
C LYS A 133 -8.40 -6.66 0.61
N LEU A 134 -7.44 -6.68 1.53
CA LEU A 134 -6.71 -7.89 1.91
C LEU A 134 -7.62 -8.95 2.57
N GLU A 135 -8.59 -8.53 3.38
CA GLU A 135 -9.56 -9.45 3.97
C GLU A 135 -10.49 -10.07 2.92
N ALA A 136 -10.92 -9.28 1.92
CA ALA A 136 -11.69 -9.80 0.79
C ALA A 136 -10.86 -10.80 -0.05
N GLU A 137 -9.59 -10.48 -0.31
CA GLU A 137 -8.66 -11.36 -1.01
C GLU A 137 -8.41 -12.67 -0.25
N GLU A 138 -8.19 -12.61 1.08
CA GLU A 138 -8.03 -13.79 1.92
C GLU A 138 -9.27 -14.69 1.86
N LYS A 139 -10.47 -14.10 1.94
CA LYS A 139 -11.74 -14.83 1.88
C LYS A 139 -11.98 -15.51 0.52
N GLU A 140 -11.59 -14.84 -0.56
CA GLU A 140 -11.65 -15.40 -1.91
C GLU A 140 -10.70 -16.59 -2.05
N LEU A 141 -9.46 -16.45 -1.57
CA LEU A 141 -8.48 -17.54 -1.57
C LEU A 141 -8.93 -18.72 -0.71
N ASP A 142 -9.52 -18.48 0.46
CA ASP A 142 -10.09 -19.56 1.28
C ASP A 142 -11.20 -20.32 0.54
N SER A 143 -12.05 -19.62 -0.21
CA SER A 143 -13.10 -20.24 -1.03
C SER A 143 -12.50 -21.12 -2.14
N LEU A 144 -11.47 -20.63 -2.84
CA LEU A 144 -10.76 -21.38 -3.88
C LEU A 144 -10.00 -22.59 -3.32
N ILE A 145 -9.41 -22.46 -2.13
CA ILE A 145 -8.73 -23.57 -1.43
C ILE A 145 -9.73 -24.68 -1.12
N VAL A 146 -10.91 -24.35 -0.58
CA VAL A 146 -11.95 -25.34 -0.28
C VAL A 146 -12.41 -26.07 -1.56
N GLU A 147 -12.60 -25.34 -2.66
CA GLU A 147 -12.96 -25.94 -3.96
C GLU A 147 -11.85 -26.85 -4.51
N ALA A 148 -10.60 -26.40 -4.47
CA ALA A 148 -9.45 -27.16 -4.97
C ALA A 148 -9.19 -28.42 -4.13
N ASP A 149 -9.29 -28.31 -2.81
CA ASP A 149 -9.14 -29.44 -1.88
C ASP A 149 -10.23 -30.50 -2.12
N GLY A 150 -11.49 -30.07 -2.34
CA GLY A 150 -12.58 -30.96 -2.73
C GLY A 150 -12.30 -31.72 -4.03
N LYS A 151 -11.73 -31.06 -5.05
CA LYS A 151 -11.32 -31.71 -6.32
C LYS A 151 -10.19 -32.72 -6.12
N VAL A 152 -9.21 -32.39 -5.29
CA VAL A 152 -8.10 -33.32 -4.95
C VAL A 152 -8.63 -34.56 -4.23
N ILE A 153 -9.60 -34.41 -3.33
CA ILE A 153 -10.24 -35.51 -2.62
C ILE A 153 -11.06 -36.38 -3.59
N LEU A 154 -11.83 -35.79 -4.51
CA LEU A 154 -12.62 -36.57 -5.48
C LEU A 154 -11.76 -37.35 -6.48
N ALA A 155 -10.56 -36.87 -6.79
CA ALA A 155 -9.60 -37.55 -7.67
C ALA A 155 -8.92 -38.79 -7.03
N THR A 156 -9.31 -39.22 -5.83
CA THR A 156 -8.69 -40.32 -5.07
C THR A 156 -8.94 -41.74 -5.63
N GLN A 157 -9.61 -41.90 -6.77
CA GLN A 157 -9.85 -43.24 -7.34
C GLN A 157 -8.70 -43.79 -8.18
N ASP A 158 -7.78 -42.94 -8.69
CA ASP A 158 -6.58 -43.39 -9.42
C ASP A 158 -5.34 -42.66 -8.90
N GLU A 159 -4.49 -43.38 -8.15
CA GLU A 159 -3.45 -42.80 -7.29
C GLU A 159 -2.37 -41.99 -8.03
N ASP A 160 -2.11 -42.25 -9.31
CA ASP A 160 -0.95 -41.75 -10.08
C ASP A 160 -1.30 -41.04 -11.40
N THR A 161 -2.41 -40.31 -11.46
CA THR A 161 -2.74 -39.51 -12.65
C THR A 161 -2.03 -38.14 -12.60
N PRO A 162 -1.45 -37.65 -13.73
CA PRO A 162 -0.79 -36.33 -13.80
C PRO A 162 -1.74 -35.17 -13.46
N GLU A 163 -3.05 -35.39 -13.59
CA GLU A 163 -4.09 -34.43 -13.20
C GLU A 163 -4.10 -34.18 -11.68
N ARG A 164 -3.89 -35.23 -10.87
CA ARG A 164 -3.82 -35.12 -9.40
C ARG A 164 -2.62 -34.29 -8.96
N GLU A 165 -1.47 -34.47 -9.60
CA GLU A 165 -0.27 -33.67 -9.32
C GLU A 165 -0.48 -32.19 -9.67
N HIS A 166 -1.11 -31.90 -10.81
CA HIS A 166 -1.45 -30.52 -11.18
C HIS A 166 -2.43 -29.88 -10.18
N LEU A 167 -3.45 -30.62 -9.72
CA LEU A 167 -4.39 -30.13 -8.71
C LEU A 167 -3.71 -29.86 -7.36
N LYS A 168 -2.81 -30.75 -6.91
CA LYS A 168 -2.00 -30.54 -5.70
C LYS A 168 -1.11 -29.30 -5.83
N GLY A 169 -0.42 -29.14 -6.96
CA GLY A 169 0.39 -27.95 -7.23
C GLY A 169 -0.42 -26.65 -7.21
N THR A 170 -1.65 -26.69 -7.74
CA THR A 170 -2.59 -25.55 -7.71
C THR A 170 -3.02 -25.25 -6.26
N LEU A 171 -3.36 -26.26 -5.48
CA LEU A 171 -3.74 -26.12 -4.07
C LEU A 171 -2.61 -25.50 -3.24
N ASP A 172 -1.38 -25.94 -3.45
CA ASP A 172 -0.21 -25.38 -2.77
C ASP A 172 0.02 -23.92 -3.16
N GLN A 173 -0.10 -23.57 -4.45
CA GLN A 173 -0.03 -22.17 -4.90
C GLN A 173 -1.08 -21.28 -4.22
N LEU A 174 -2.33 -21.76 -4.10
CA LEU A 174 -3.40 -21.01 -3.41
C LEU A 174 -3.10 -20.83 -1.92
N LYS A 175 -2.56 -21.87 -1.25
CA LYS A 175 -2.13 -21.78 0.15
C LYS A 175 -0.99 -20.77 0.33
N PHE A 176 -0.01 -20.76 -0.57
CA PHE A 176 1.08 -19.79 -0.57
C PHE A 176 0.57 -18.37 -0.81
N ALA A 177 -0.36 -18.18 -1.76
CA ALA A 177 -0.98 -16.89 -2.02
C ALA A 177 -1.71 -16.37 -0.77
N ARG A 178 -2.48 -17.24 -0.10
CA ARG A 178 -3.15 -16.88 1.17
C ARG A 178 -2.16 -16.46 2.24
N GLU A 179 -1.07 -17.20 2.40
CA GLU A 179 -0.05 -16.83 3.40
C GLU A 179 0.64 -15.51 3.03
N ARG A 180 0.86 -15.22 1.74
CA ARG A 180 1.37 -13.92 1.28
C ARG A 180 0.44 -12.77 1.70
N VAL A 181 -0.88 -12.94 1.57
CA VAL A 181 -1.87 -11.95 2.04
C VAL A 181 -1.78 -11.75 3.54
N ARG A 182 -1.68 -12.84 4.32
CA ARG A 182 -1.48 -12.77 5.78
C ARG A 182 -0.19 -12.07 6.16
N MET A 183 0.89 -12.28 5.41
CA MET A 183 2.15 -11.56 5.63
C MET A 183 2.01 -10.07 5.35
N LYS A 184 1.37 -9.65 4.25
CA LYS A 184 1.08 -8.24 3.95
C LYS A 184 0.25 -7.57 5.06
N ARG A 185 -0.68 -8.31 5.67
CA ARG A 185 -1.48 -7.84 6.80
C ARG A 185 -0.69 -7.73 8.12
N ARG A 186 0.42 -8.43 8.27
CA ARG A 186 1.27 -8.34 9.49
C ARG A 186 2.35 -7.26 9.37
N GLN A 187 2.67 -6.84 8.15
CA GLN A 187 3.72 -5.86 7.91
C GLN A 187 3.32 -4.46 8.36
N ARG A 188 4.22 -3.83 9.09
CA ARG A 188 4.09 -2.42 9.49
C ARG A 188 4.16 -1.53 8.25
N PRO A 189 3.45 -0.39 8.24
CA PRO A 189 3.53 0.60 7.17
C PRO A 189 4.97 0.90 6.69
N SER A 190 5.92 1.09 7.61
CA SER A 190 7.32 1.38 7.27
C SER A 190 8.09 0.22 6.63
N GLN A 191 7.61 -1.01 6.78
CA GLN A 191 8.28 -2.23 6.30
C GLN A 191 7.77 -2.68 4.92
N ARG A 192 6.76 -2.00 4.38
CA ARG A 192 6.08 -2.42 3.15
C ARG A 192 6.89 -1.96 1.93
N ASP A 193 7.09 -2.89 1.02
CA ASP A 193 7.66 -2.60 -0.29
C ASP A 193 6.53 -2.12 -1.24
N PRO A 194 6.64 -0.90 -1.81
CA PRO A 194 5.61 -0.36 -2.70
C PRO A 194 5.39 -1.22 -3.96
N ASP A 195 6.40 -1.97 -4.43
CA ASP A 195 6.23 -2.86 -5.59
C ASP A 195 5.42 -4.11 -5.24
N VAL A 196 5.50 -4.58 -3.99
CA VAL A 196 4.72 -5.71 -3.47
C VAL A 196 3.27 -5.33 -3.18
N GLU A 197 3.02 -4.10 -2.72
CA GLU A 197 1.68 -3.56 -2.47
C GLU A 197 0.94 -3.19 -3.78
N ALA A 198 1.67 -2.87 -4.85
CA ALA A 198 1.08 -2.57 -6.15
C ALA A 198 0.56 -3.81 -6.90
N ASP A 199 0.67 -5.01 -6.33
CA ASP A 199 0.25 -6.29 -6.92
C ASP A 199 0.75 -6.44 -8.38
N LYS A 200 1.98 -5.99 -8.67
CA LYS A 200 2.59 -6.18 -10.01
C LYS A 200 2.70 -7.66 -10.39
N ASP A 201 2.67 -8.55 -9.39
CA ASP A 201 2.55 -10.00 -9.53
C ASP A 201 1.09 -10.42 -9.29
N ASP A 202 0.14 -10.03 -10.14
CA ASP A 202 -1.29 -10.29 -9.94
C ASP A 202 -1.63 -11.79 -10.06
N ILE A 203 -1.42 -12.52 -8.96
CA ILE A 203 -1.66 -13.96 -8.84
C ILE A 203 -3.15 -14.27 -9.07
N LEU A 204 -4.06 -13.45 -8.53
CA LEU A 204 -5.50 -13.63 -8.76
C LEU A 204 -5.87 -13.41 -10.24
N GLY A 205 -5.26 -12.44 -10.91
CA GLY A 205 -5.38 -12.28 -12.36
C GLY A 205 -4.98 -13.53 -13.15
N ALA A 206 -3.95 -14.26 -12.69
CA ALA A 206 -3.52 -15.51 -13.31
C ALA A 206 -4.55 -16.65 -13.14
N PHE A 207 -5.26 -16.70 -12.01
CA PHE A 207 -6.29 -17.71 -11.75
C PHE A 207 -7.61 -17.40 -12.45
N HIS A 208 -8.02 -16.12 -12.50
CA HIS A 208 -9.24 -15.69 -13.19
C HIS A 208 -9.09 -15.64 -14.71
N GLY A 209 -7.87 -15.40 -15.22
CA GLY A 209 -7.56 -15.34 -16.65
C GLY A 209 -7.50 -16.71 -17.35
N ARG A 210 -7.54 -17.83 -16.61
CA ARG A 210 -7.42 -19.18 -17.20
C ARG A 210 -8.74 -19.75 -17.73
N SER A 211 -9.85 -19.03 -17.60
CA SER A 211 -11.17 -19.45 -18.07
C SER A 211 -11.73 -18.52 -19.15
N LYS A 212 -11.13 -18.55 -20.35
CA LYS A 212 -11.82 -18.53 -21.66
C LYS A 212 -10.79 -18.58 -22.81
N SER A 213 -10.92 -19.63 -23.62
CA SER A 213 -10.34 -19.86 -24.97
C SER A 213 -8.81 -20.00 -25.14
N LEU A 214 -8.44 -21.26 -25.43
CA LEU A 214 -7.25 -21.81 -26.09
C LEU A 214 -7.04 -21.24 -27.54
N PRO A 215 -5.87 -21.41 -28.23
CA PRO A 215 -5.15 -22.68 -28.29
C PRO A 215 -3.62 -22.70 -28.13
N ASN A 216 -3.27 -23.85 -27.55
CA ASN A 216 -2.03 -24.61 -27.64
C ASN A 216 -1.49 -24.68 -29.08
N VAL A 217 -0.24 -24.26 -29.29
CA VAL A 217 0.57 -24.63 -30.46
C VAL A 217 1.96 -25.05 -29.98
N GLY A 218 2.13 -26.37 -29.89
CA GLY A 218 3.24 -27.11 -30.50
C GLY A 218 4.69 -26.67 -30.25
N VAL A 219 5.38 -27.50 -29.48
CA VAL A 219 6.84 -27.70 -29.55
C VAL A 219 7.26 -28.08 -30.97
N GLY A 220 8.32 -27.47 -31.51
CA GLY A 220 8.99 -27.91 -32.74
C GLY A 220 10.32 -27.19 -33.00
N LEU A 221 11.42 -27.93 -32.91
CA LEU A 221 12.78 -27.52 -33.34
C LEU A 221 12.85 -27.24 -34.85
N GLY A 222 13.76 -26.35 -35.26
CA GLY A 222 14.54 -26.51 -36.50
C GLY A 222 14.51 -25.37 -37.53
N GLY A 223 15.66 -24.70 -37.69
CA GLY A 223 16.31 -24.40 -38.97
C GLY A 223 15.62 -23.52 -40.04
N GLY A 224 16.26 -22.39 -40.37
CA GLY A 224 16.61 -22.05 -41.77
C GLY A 224 15.79 -21.00 -42.53
N SER A 225 16.47 -19.89 -42.83
CA SER A 225 16.59 -19.22 -44.15
C SER A 225 15.50 -18.28 -44.72
N GLY A 226 15.96 -17.05 -45.06
CA GLY A 226 15.46 -16.15 -46.13
C GLY A 226 14.28 -15.24 -45.75
N GLY A 227 14.21 -13.94 -46.04
CA GLY A 227 15.03 -13.00 -46.79
C GLY A 227 14.21 -11.73 -47.11
N ASN A 228 14.88 -10.58 -47.08
CA ASN A 228 14.58 -9.27 -47.71
C ASN A 228 13.43 -8.36 -47.24
N GLY A 229 13.81 -7.09 -47.02
CA GLY A 229 12.93 -5.93 -46.87
C GLY A 229 13.71 -4.67 -46.49
N GLU A 230 14.50 -4.11 -47.42
CA GLU A 230 15.13 -2.79 -47.32
C GLU A 230 14.09 -1.67 -47.19
N THR A 231 14.35 -0.68 -46.32
CA THR A 231 14.44 0.76 -46.68
C THR A 231 14.77 1.61 -45.44
N SER A 232 15.93 2.27 -45.47
CA SER A 232 16.23 3.51 -44.73
C SER A 232 16.31 4.65 -45.75
N PRO A 233 16.05 5.92 -45.37
CA PRO A 233 17.15 6.82 -44.94
C PRO A 233 16.64 7.83 -43.86
N ALA A 234 17.39 8.70 -43.17
CA ALA A 234 18.77 9.13 -43.12
C ALA A 234 19.04 9.71 -41.72
N HIS A 235 20.29 9.61 -41.28
CA HIS A 235 20.89 10.38 -40.18
C HIS A 235 21.06 11.86 -40.54
N GLN A 236 20.97 12.73 -39.53
CA GLN A 236 21.89 13.87 -39.45
C GLN A 236 22.40 14.08 -38.02
N GLN A 237 23.72 14.06 -37.94
CA GLN A 237 24.59 14.21 -36.77
C GLN A 237 24.54 15.63 -36.20
N GLN A 238 24.84 15.77 -34.90
CA GLN A 238 26.05 16.47 -34.43
C GLN A 238 26.19 16.38 -32.89
N GLN A 239 27.26 15.71 -32.45
CA GLN A 239 28.05 15.99 -31.25
C GLN A 239 29.39 16.57 -31.75
N PRO A 240 30.13 17.42 -30.99
CA PRO A 240 30.96 16.99 -29.83
C PRO A 240 31.02 18.08 -28.72
N GLN A 241 31.66 18.00 -27.53
CA GLN A 241 32.88 17.34 -27.00
C GLN A 241 32.85 17.50 -25.44
N GLN A 242 33.06 16.44 -24.63
CA GLN A 242 34.25 16.16 -23.78
C GLN A 242 34.79 17.34 -22.93
N GLN A 243 34.87 17.30 -21.58
CA GLN A 243 35.83 16.63 -20.66
C GLN A 243 35.44 17.15 -19.23
N GLN A 244 35.67 16.54 -18.05
CA GLN A 244 36.90 16.00 -17.47
C GLN A 244 36.61 15.42 -16.05
N GLN A 245 37.25 14.28 -15.73
CA GLN A 245 37.80 13.81 -14.42
C GLN A 245 36.91 13.80 -13.16
N GLN A 246 36.47 12.64 -12.64
CA GLN A 246 37.20 11.72 -11.74
C GLN A 246 37.98 12.40 -10.58
N HIS A 247 37.44 12.31 -9.36
CA HIS A 247 38.26 12.15 -8.16
C HIS A 247 37.49 11.40 -7.06
N LEU A 248 37.91 10.16 -6.79
CA LEU A 248 37.63 9.42 -5.57
C LEU A 248 38.34 10.11 -4.40
N GLY A 249 37.59 10.48 -3.36
CA GLY A 249 38.13 10.89 -2.06
C GLY A 249 38.10 9.74 -1.06
N LYS A 250 39.28 9.38 -0.54
CA LYS A 250 39.54 8.35 0.48
C LYS A 250 38.88 8.68 1.84
N PRO A 251 38.60 7.67 2.69
CA PRO A 251 38.16 7.89 4.07
C PRO A 251 39.34 8.28 4.99
N PRO A 252 39.10 9.08 6.06
CA PRO A 252 40.16 9.52 6.96
C PRO A 252 40.60 8.42 7.94
N GLU A 253 41.93 8.30 8.09
CA GLU A 253 42.61 7.48 9.09
C GLU A 253 42.69 8.19 10.46
N TYR A 254 42.81 7.35 11.48
CA TYR A 254 42.84 7.61 12.92
C TYR A 254 43.94 8.60 13.36
N PHE A 255 43.62 9.46 14.34
CA PHE A 255 44.61 10.08 15.21
C PHE A 255 44.88 9.18 16.41
N ALA A 256 46.13 8.71 16.53
CA ALA A 256 46.73 8.20 17.75
C ALA A 256 47.86 9.16 18.17
N SER A 257 47.72 9.72 19.39
CA SER A 257 48.75 10.14 20.37
C SER A 257 49.87 11.13 19.95
N PRO A 258 50.52 11.85 20.88
CA PRO A 258 51.24 11.32 22.04
C PRO A 258 50.54 11.51 23.39
#